data_AF-A0A1B6MU85-F1
#
_entry.id   AF-A0A1B6MU85-F1
#
_cell.length_a   1.000
_cell.length_b   1.000
_cell.length_c   1.000
_cell.angle_alpha   90.00
_cell.angle_beta   90.00
_cell.angle_gamma   90.00
#
_symmetry.space_group_name_H-M   'P 1'
#
loop_
_entity.id
_entity.type
_entity.pdbx_description
1 polymer ?
#
loop_
_entity_poly.entity_id
_entity_poly.type
_entity_poly.pdbx_seq_one_letter_code
_entity_poly.pdbx_strand_id
1 'polypeptide(L)'
;MDTVTLSLIIVLSVCCQAGTYNYSDVDLHPDHLPYFLNMYKELADECIQEKCPLMEFVGRKGCWGYEDVCPQNDSYSTPLCPGDHRGWVPSKQDQINTFFAQGDFGYVAEQQKELMVICEPNFAADSS
;
A
#
# COMPACT_ATOMS: atom_id res chain seq x y z
N MET A 1 10.18 -44.53 13.85
CA MET A 1 10.31 -43.06 13.74
C MET A 1 11.16 -42.64 14.92
N ASP A 2 12.43 -42.34 14.68
CA ASP A 2 13.41 -42.12 15.73
C ASP A 2 13.24 -40.73 16.33
N THR A 3 13.64 -40.54 17.58
CA THR A 3 13.48 -39.28 18.33
C THR A 3 14.04 -38.07 17.58
N VAL A 4 15.14 -38.25 16.84
CA VAL A 4 15.74 -37.22 15.99
C VAL A 4 14.80 -36.79 14.86
N THR A 5 14.11 -37.74 14.22
CA THR A 5 13.12 -37.44 13.16
C THR A 5 11.89 -36.74 13.74
N LEU A 6 11.45 -37.13 14.94
CA LEU A 6 10.33 -36.49 15.62
C LEU A 6 10.68 -35.06 16.05
N SER A 7 11.88 -34.84 16.59
CA SER A 7 12.39 -33.52 16.97
C SER A 7 12.56 -32.60 15.76
N LEU A 8 13.04 -33.11 14.62
CA LEU A 8 13.18 -32.33 13.40
C LEU A 8 11.80 -31.89 12.85
N ILE A 9 10.81 -32.79 12.87
CA ILE A 9 9.43 -32.50 12.47
C ILE A 9 8.80 -31.46 13.40
N ILE A 10 9.02 -31.54 14.71
CA ILE A 10 8.50 -30.57 15.67
C ILE A 10 9.14 -29.19 15.47
N VAL A 11 10.46 -29.11 15.24
CA VAL A 11 11.14 -27.83 14.97
C VAL A 11 10.67 -27.20 13.65
N LEU A 12 10.50 -28.00 12.58
CA LEU A 12 9.92 -27.55 11.31
C LEU A 12 8.45 -27.12 11.46
N SER A 13 7.67 -27.80 12.32
CA SER A 13 6.27 -27.46 12.59
C SER A 13 6.11 -26.18 13.42
N VAL A 14 7.08 -25.84 14.28
CA VAL A 14 7.02 -24.64 15.13
C VAL A 14 7.45 -23.37 14.37
N CYS A 15 8.25 -23.50 13.31
CA CYS A 15 8.60 -22.37 12.43
C CYS A 15 7.48 -21.91 11.48
N CYS A 16 6.39 -22.69 11.35
CA CYS A 16 5.24 -22.36 10.49
C CYS A 16 4.04 -21.83 11.28
N GLN A 17 4.25 -21.11 12.38
CA GLN A 17 3.19 -20.23 12.87
C GLN A 17 3.18 -18.99 12.00
N ALA A 18 2.42 -19.06 10.90
CA ALA A 18 1.87 -17.86 10.28
C ALA A 18 1.16 -17.09 11.40
N GLY A 19 1.69 -15.93 11.75
CA GLY A 19 1.02 -15.08 12.72
C GLY A 19 -0.29 -14.64 12.10
N THR A 20 -1.42 -15.08 12.64
CA THR A 20 -2.73 -14.71 12.10
C THR A 20 -2.91 -13.20 12.24
N TYR A 21 -2.90 -12.46 11.14
CA TYR A 21 -3.19 -11.03 11.17
C TYR A 21 -4.66 -10.80 11.58
N ASN A 22 -4.91 -9.85 12.49
CA ASN A 22 -6.28 -9.47 12.83
C ASN A 22 -6.81 -8.48 11.79
N TYR A 23 -7.46 -9.00 10.74
CA TYR A 23 -8.06 -8.18 9.68
C TYR A 23 -9.12 -7.19 10.17
N SER A 24 -9.64 -7.35 11.40
CA SER A 24 -10.58 -6.40 11.99
C SER A 24 -9.93 -5.06 12.34
N ASP A 25 -8.59 -5.00 12.43
CA ASP A 25 -7.86 -3.77 12.73
C ASP A 25 -7.76 -2.85 11.49
N VAL A 26 -8.12 -3.36 10.30
CA VAL A 26 -8.20 -2.57 9.06
C VAL A 26 -9.54 -1.82 9.03
N ASP A 27 -9.58 -0.67 9.71
CA ASP A 27 -10.73 0.24 9.70
C ASP A 27 -10.62 1.24 8.53
N LEU A 28 -10.78 0.73 7.31
CA LEU A 28 -10.74 1.51 6.07
C LEU A 28 -12.07 1.43 5.33
N HIS A 29 -12.41 2.50 4.60
CA HIS A 29 -13.55 2.48 3.70
C HIS A 29 -13.36 1.38 2.64
N PRO A 30 -14.40 0.62 2.23
CA PRO A 30 -14.26 -0.47 1.27
C PRO A 30 -13.56 -0.09 -0.04
N ASP A 31 -13.77 1.15 -0.50
CA ASP A 31 -13.13 1.68 -1.72
C ASP A 31 -11.61 1.86 -1.58
N HIS A 32 -11.07 1.91 -0.35
CA HIS A 32 -9.63 2.06 -0.08
C HIS A 32 -8.91 0.72 0.02
N LEU A 33 -9.66 -0.37 0.28
CA LEU A 33 -9.09 -1.69 0.53
C LEU A 33 -8.24 -2.22 -0.63
N PRO A 34 -8.63 -2.07 -1.92
CA PRO A 34 -7.77 -2.46 -3.04
C PRO A 34 -6.40 -1.78 -3.03
N TYR A 35 -6.38 -0.47 -2.80
CA TYR A 35 -5.17 0.36 -2.80
C TYR A 35 -4.26 -0.01 -1.61
N PHE A 36 -4.86 -0.20 -0.44
CA PHE A 36 -4.17 -0.68 0.76
C PHE A 36 -3.52 -2.06 0.54
N LEU A 37 -4.28 -3.04 0.04
CA LEU A 37 -3.78 -4.40 -0.18
C LEU A 37 -2.73 -4.48 -1.30
N ASN A 38 -2.80 -3.62 -2.33
CA ASN A 38 -1.79 -3.55 -3.38
C ASN A 38 -0.45 -2.97 -2.87
N MET A 39 -0.51 -2.12 -1.84
CA MET A 39 0.66 -1.60 -1.14
C MET A 39 1.27 -2.65 -0.21
N TYR A 40 0.45 -3.35 0.58
CA TYR A 40 0.88 -4.40 1.52
C TYR A 40 0.71 -5.80 0.92
N LYS A 41 1.55 -6.15 -0.05
CA LYS A 41 1.43 -7.42 -0.80
C LYS A 41 1.54 -8.66 0.09
N GLU A 42 2.41 -8.63 1.10
CA GLU A 42 2.58 -9.76 2.03
C GLU A 42 1.27 -10.05 2.79
N LEU A 43 0.58 -9.01 3.26
CA LEU A 43 -0.72 -9.13 3.91
C LEU A 43 -1.80 -9.63 2.93
N ALA A 44 -1.76 -9.19 1.67
CA ALA A 44 -2.67 -9.68 0.65
C ALA A 44 -2.46 -11.18 0.35
N ASP A 45 -1.20 -11.62 0.28
CA ASP A 45 -0.83 -13.02 0.06
C ASP A 45 -1.25 -13.90 1.26
N GLU A 46 -1.02 -13.43 2.48
CA GLU A 46 -1.50 -14.08 3.71
C GLU A 46 -3.03 -14.21 3.71
N CYS A 47 -3.75 -13.13 3.36
CA CYS A 47 -5.20 -13.14 3.28
C CYS A 47 -5.74 -14.19 2.29
N ILE A 48 -5.05 -14.41 1.16
CA ILE A 48 -5.40 -15.46 0.19
C ILE A 48 -5.26 -16.85 0.83
N GLN A 49 -4.17 -17.08 1.55
CA GLN A 49 -3.89 -18.37 2.19
C GLN A 49 -4.91 -18.67 3.30
N GLU A 50 -5.24 -17.66 4.11
CA GLU A 50 -6.14 -17.79 5.26
C GLU A 50 -7.63 -17.65 4.90
N LYS A 51 -7.94 -17.22 3.67
CA LYS A 51 -9.30 -16.86 3.22
C LYS A 51 -9.93 -15.78 4.09
N CYS A 52 -9.21 -14.68 4.25
CA CYS A 52 -9.58 -13.61 5.17
C CYS A 52 -10.84 -12.82 4.74
N PRO A 53 -11.44 -12.02 5.64
CA PRO A 53 -12.62 -11.19 5.33
C PRO A 53 -12.40 -10.18 4.19
N LEU A 54 -11.16 -9.74 3.96
CA LEU A 54 -10.81 -8.78 2.92
C LEU A 54 -10.59 -9.42 1.54
N MET A 55 -10.75 -10.74 1.42
CA MET A 55 -10.42 -11.50 0.21
C MET A 55 -11.13 -10.98 -1.05
N GLU A 56 -12.32 -10.38 -0.92
CA GLU A 56 -13.03 -9.81 -2.06
C GLU A 56 -12.31 -8.61 -2.70
N PHE A 57 -11.43 -7.93 -1.97
CA PHE A 57 -10.71 -6.74 -2.41
C PHE A 57 -9.31 -7.08 -2.95
N VAL A 58 -8.78 -8.26 -2.62
CA VAL A 58 -7.46 -8.72 -3.07
C VAL A 58 -7.41 -8.84 -4.59
N GLY A 59 -6.34 -8.32 -5.19
CA GLY A 59 -6.10 -8.37 -6.64
C GLY A 59 -6.94 -7.40 -7.47
N ARG A 60 -7.81 -6.60 -6.87
CA ARG A 60 -8.46 -5.48 -7.56
C ARG A 60 -7.40 -4.43 -7.93
N LYS A 61 -7.44 -3.95 -9.18
CA LYS A 61 -6.48 -2.94 -9.66
C LYS A 61 -6.70 -1.62 -8.95
N GLY A 62 -5.60 -0.91 -8.66
CA GLY A 62 -5.61 0.42 -8.06
C GLY A 62 -4.27 0.77 -7.43
N CYS A 63 -3.89 2.03 -7.48
CA CYS A 63 -2.73 2.60 -6.79
C CYS A 63 -3.08 4.02 -6.32
N TRP A 64 -2.40 4.54 -5.29
CA TRP A 64 -2.78 5.82 -4.71
C TRP A 64 -2.48 7.00 -5.64
N GLY A 65 -1.50 6.85 -6.52
CA GLY A 65 -1.06 7.89 -7.47
C GLY A 65 0.31 8.46 -7.14
N TYR A 66 0.82 8.27 -5.93
CA TYR A 66 2.16 8.72 -5.54
C TYR A 66 3.25 7.69 -5.83
N GLU A 67 2.89 6.45 -6.14
CA GLU A 67 3.85 5.39 -6.45
C GLU A 67 4.50 5.62 -7.82
N ASP A 68 5.77 5.24 -7.97
CA ASP A 68 6.54 5.41 -9.21
C ASP A 68 5.86 4.77 -10.45
N VAL A 69 5.13 3.68 -10.23
CA VAL A 69 4.43 2.93 -11.29
C VAL A 69 2.93 2.92 -11.00
N CYS A 70 2.28 4.06 -11.20
CA CYS A 70 0.84 4.21 -11.06
C CYS A 70 0.23 4.96 -12.26
N PRO A 71 -0.40 4.26 -13.24
CA PRO A 71 -1.12 4.91 -14.32
C PRO A 71 -2.28 5.75 -13.80
N GLN A 72 -2.52 6.93 -14.38
CA GLN A 72 -3.62 7.82 -13.94
C GLN A 72 -4.99 7.13 -13.90
N ASN A 73 -5.27 6.21 -14.84
CA ASN A 73 -6.53 5.48 -14.89
C ASN A 73 -6.70 4.46 -13.75
N ASP A 74 -5.60 4.04 -13.13
CA ASP A 74 -5.59 3.14 -11.98
C ASP A 74 -5.36 3.91 -10.66
N SER A 75 -5.13 5.23 -10.73
CA SER A 75 -4.94 6.08 -9.55
C SER A 75 -6.25 6.29 -8.79
N TYR A 76 -6.17 6.41 -7.47
CA TYR A 76 -7.33 6.60 -6.60
C TYR A 76 -8.16 7.84 -6.98
N SER A 77 -7.49 8.93 -7.36
CA SER A 77 -8.13 10.20 -7.70
C SER A 77 -7.92 10.56 -9.17
N THR A 78 -9.03 10.78 -9.87
CA THR A 78 -9.04 11.45 -11.18
C THR A 78 -9.84 12.74 -11.03
N PRO A 79 -9.19 13.90 -10.87
CA PRO A 79 -9.90 15.13 -10.54
C PRO A 79 -10.73 15.62 -11.72
N LEU A 80 -12.01 15.91 -11.45
CA LEU A 80 -12.90 16.59 -12.38
C LEU A 80 -12.88 18.09 -12.08
N CYS A 81 -12.22 18.87 -12.95
CA CYS A 81 -12.29 20.32 -12.87
C CYS A 81 -13.39 20.82 -13.82
N PRO A 82 -14.53 21.35 -13.34
CA PRO A 82 -15.55 21.94 -14.22
C PRO A 82 -15.10 23.30 -14.79
N GLY A 83 -15.71 23.72 -15.91
CA GLY A 83 -15.46 25.00 -16.57
C GLY A 83 -14.09 25.11 -17.28
N ASP A 84 -13.79 26.29 -17.81
CA ASP A 84 -12.51 26.55 -18.47
C ASP A 84 -11.38 26.75 -17.46
N HIS A 85 -10.15 26.52 -17.94
CA HIS A 85 -8.95 26.84 -17.18
C HIS A 85 -8.92 28.35 -16.85
N ARG A 86 -8.64 28.68 -15.59
CA ARG A 86 -8.46 30.09 -15.15
C ARG A 86 -6.99 30.46 -15.26
N GLY A 87 -6.70 31.74 -15.50
CA GLY A 87 -5.39 32.26 -15.96
C GLY A 87 -4.14 32.02 -15.11
N TRP A 88 -4.20 31.19 -14.07
CA TRP A 88 -3.04 30.69 -13.32
C TRP A 88 -2.30 29.56 -14.05
N VAL A 89 -2.92 28.94 -15.05
CA VAL A 89 -2.36 27.83 -15.85
C VAL A 89 -2.73 28.00 -17.33
N PRO A 90 -1.90 27.55 -18.29
CA PRO A 90 -2.12 27.83 -19.72
C PRO A 90 -3.07 26.85 -20.42
N SER A 91 -3.45 25.74 -19.78
CA SER A 91 -4.40 24.77 -20.33
C SER A 91 -5.23 24.08 -19.26
N LYS A 92 -6.27 23.35 -19.70
CA LYS A 92 -7.08 22.51 -18.81
C LYS A 92 -6.29 21.36 -18.21
N GLN A 93 -5.38 20.77 -18.98
CA GLN A 93 -4.51 19.71 -18.49
C GLN A 93 -3.56 20.24 -17.41
N ASP A 94 -3.03 21.44 -17.59
CA ASP A 94 -2.16 22.07 -16.57
C ASP A 94 -2.94 22.37 -15.29
N GLN A 95 -4.23 22.68 -15.36
CA GLN A 95 -5.08 22.82 -14.17
C GLN A 95 -5.19 21.51 -13.39
N ILE A 96 -5.45 20.40 -14.09
CA ILE A 96 -5.53 19.05 -13.52
C ILE A 96 -4.19 18.64 -12.91
N ASN A 97 -3.09 18.84 -13.64
CA ASN A 97 -1.74 18.53 -13.20
C ASN A 97 -1.35 19.36 -11.96
N THR A 98 -1.71 20.64 -11.94
CA THR A 98 -1.46 21.54 -10.80
C THR A 98 -2.24 21.10 -9.57
N PHE A 99 -3.52 20.75 -9.73
CA PHE A 99 -4.31 20.21 -8.63
C PHE A 99 -3.69 18.90 -8.11
N PHE A 100 -3.31 17.98 -8.99
CA PHE A 100 -2.67 16.73 -8.60
C PHE A 100 -1.37 16.96 -7.80
N ALA A 101 -0.51 17.85 -8.29
CA ALA A 101 0.79 18.14 -7.67
C ALA A 101 0.69 18.89 -6.33
N GLN A 102 -0.37 19.67 -6.10
CA GLN A 102 -0.46 20.58 -4.95
C GLN A 102 -1.54 20.20 -3.92
N GLY A 103 -2.61 19.55 -4.35
CA GLY A 103 -3.79 19.28 -3.54
C GLY A 103 -4.26 17.82 -3.56
N ASP A 104 -3.49 16.93 -4.17
CA ASP A 104 -3.79 15.50 -4.30
C ASP A 104 -2.52 14.67 -4.03
N PHE A 105 -2.57 13.37 -4.34
CA PHE A 105 -1.45 12.44 -4.09
C PHE A 105 -0.13 12.81 -4.79
N GLY A 106 -0.14 13.66 -5.81
CA GLY A 106 1.10 14.21 -6.38
C GLY A 106 1.91 15.03 -5.38
N TYR A 107 1.26 15.69 -4.41
CA TYR A 107 1.93 16.35 -3.30
C TYR A 107 2.68 15.33 -2.43
N VAL A 108 2.04 14.21 -2.08
CA VAL A 108 2.65 13.13 -1.29
C VAL A 108 3.86 12.55 -2.01
N ALA A 109 3.76 12.36 -3.33
CA ALA A 109 4.87 11.88 -4.15
C ALA A 109 6.08 12.80 -4.08
N GLU A 110 5.87 14.12 -4.10
CA GLU A 110 6.96 15.09 -3.98
C GLU A 110 7.56 15.10 -2.57
N GLN A 111 6.72 15.07 -1.54
CA GLN A 111 7.19 14.98 -0.15
C GLN A 111 8.04 13.74 0.10
N GLN A 112 7.71 12.59 -0.52
CA GLN A 112 8.52 11.38 -0.40
C GLN A 112 9.93 11.53 -1.00
N LYS A 113 10.07 12.27 -2.11
CA LYS A 113 11.38 12.53 -2.73
C LYS A 113 12.24 13.48 -1.90
N GLU A 114 11.61 14.32 -1.10
CA GLU A 114 12.30 15.25 -0.20
C GLU A 114 12.74 14.58 1.11
N LEU A 115 12.30 13.34 1.39
CA LEU A 115 12.71 12.61 2.58
C LEU A 115 14.19 12.26 2.52
N MET A 116 14.88 12.52 3.63
CA MET A 116 16.26 12.10 3.85
C MET A 116 16.37 11.37 5.18
N VAL A 117 17.29 10.42 5.22
CA VAL A 117 17.59 9.70 6.45
C VAL A 117 18.42 10.59 7.37
N ILE A 118 17.88 10.87 8.57
CA ILE A 118 18.59 11.63 9.61
C ILE A 118 19.31 10.69 10.58
N CYS A 119 18.68 9.56 10.90
CA CYS A 119 19.20 8.54 11.80
C CYS A 119 18.88 7.14 11.24
N GLU A 120 19.84 6.22 11.33
CA GLU A 120 19.64 4.80 11.02
C GLU A 120 19.89 3.97 12.29
N PRO A 121 19.09 2.91 12.53
CA PRO A 121 19.38 1.98 13.61
C PRO A 121 20.68 1.23 13.31
N ASN A 122 21.52 1.03 14.33
CA ASN A 122 22.76 0.26 14.16
C ASN A 122 22.46 -1.25 14.15
N PHE A 123 21.41 -1.65 14.87
CA PHE A 123 20.91 -3.01 14.94
C PHE A 123 19.39 -3.03 14.77
N ALA A 124 18.84 -4.10 14.19
CA ALA A 124 17.39 -4.22 13.96
C ALA A 124 16.54 -4.11 15.24
N ALA A 125 17.11 -4.41 16.41
CA ALA A 125 16.45 -4.28 17.70
C ALA A 125 16.43 -2.85 18.27
N ASP A 126 17.12 -1.90 17.64
CA ASP A 126 17.18 -0.50 18.07
C ASP A 126 15.95 0.31 17.60
N SER A 127 15.11 -0.28 16.76
CA SER A 127 13.83 0.29 16.31
C SER A 127 12.69 -0.35 17.11
N SER A 128 11.87 0.51 17.74
CA SER A 128 10.73 0.15 18.58
C SER A 128 9.45 -0.10 17.80
#